data_AF-A0A959WGS4-F1
#
_entry.id   AF-A0A959WGS4-F1
#
_cell.length_a   1.000
_cell.length_b   1.000
_cell.length_c   1.000
_cell.angle_alpha   90.00
_cell.angle_beta   90.00
_cell.angle_gamma   90.00
#
_symmetry.space_group_name_H-M   'P 1'
#
loop_
_entity.id
_entity.type
_entity.pdbx_description
1 polymer ?
#
loop_
_entity_poly.entity_id
_entity_poly.type
_entity_poly.pdbx_seq_one_letter_code
_entity_poly.pdbx_strand_id
1 'polypeptide(L)'
;MNAKTALKSGLVMFALVAALFVVLALLLPKSFFEDWGMFSGPAAMFLCAFGTAKILGLPVGRTLLGVVVAGIPGLIGVLSGAHAAGTILAVVTFAIWCGFGPEPRRA
;
A
#
# COMPACT_ATOMS: atom_id res chain seq x y z
N MET A 1 4.83 -11.00 16.19
CA MET A 1 4.64 -9.78 15.37
C MET A 1 5.36 -8.62 16.04
N ASN A 2 6.25 -7.93 15.33
CA ASN A 2 6.85 -6.68 15.79
C ASN A 2 5.87 -5.52 15.56
N ALA A 3 5.18 -5.10 16.62
CA ALA A 3 4.13 -4.06 16.55
C ALA A 3 4.67 -2.70 16.09
N LYS A 4 5.92 -2.36 16.45
CA LYS A 4 6.56 -1.12 16.01
C LYS A 4 6.82 -1.14 14.50
N THR A 5 7.30 -2.25 13.96
CA THR A 5 7.48 -2.43 12.51
C THR A 5 6.13 -2.38 11.79
N ALA A 6 5.09 -3.03 12.32
CA ALA A 6 3.76 -2.98 11.74
C ALA A 6 3.22 -1.55 11.66
N LEU A 7 3.23 -0.83 12.79
CA LEU A 7 2.75 0.54 12.87
C LEU A 7 3.51 1.47 11.92
N LYS A 8 4.85 1.43 11.95
CA LYS A 8 5.68 2.25 11.04
C LYS A 8 5.39 1.94 9.57
N SER A 9 5.28 0.66 9.22
CA SER A 9 4.98 0.25 7.84
C SER A 9 3.62 0.75 7.39
N GLY A 10 2.60 0.64 8.25
CA GLY A 10 1.26 1.15 7.96
C GLY A 10 1.24 2.67 7.78
N LEU A 11 1.88 3.42 8.67
CA LEU A 11 1.94 4.88 8.60
C LEU A 11 2.66 5.37 7.34
N VAL A 12 3.83 4.78 7.01
CA VAL A 12 4.58 5.16 5.81
C VAL A 12 3.81 4.78 4.55
N MET A 13 3.23 3.58 4.49
CA MET A 13 2.41 3.14 3.36
C MET A 13 1.22 4.06 3.16
N PHE A 14 0.48 4.37 4.23
CA PHE A 14 -0.67 5.28 4.18
C PHE A 14 -0.28 6.67 3.68
N ALA A 15 0.80 7.24 4.23
CA ALA A 15 1.29 8.55 3.83
C ALA A 15 1.70 8.59 2.36
N LEU A 16 2.41 7.55 1.86
CA LEU A 16 2.79 7.46 0.47
C LEU A 16 1.57 7.31 -0.46
N VAL A 17 0.60 6.47 -0.10
CA VAL A 17 -0.64 6.29 -0.88
C VAL A 17 -1.44 7.59 -0.92
N ALA A 18 -1.60 8.26 0.22
CA ALA A 18 -2.32 9.53 0.29
C ALA A 18 -1.63 10.62 -0.54
N ALA A 19 -0.30 10.75 -0.42
CA ALA A 19 0.47 11.72 -1.20
C ALA A 19 0.38 11.44 -2.70
N LEU A 20 0.55 10.17 -3.11
CA LEU A 20 0.46 9.78 -4.51
C LEU A 20 -0.95 9.99 -5.06
N PHE A 21 -1.99 9.68 -4.27
CA PHE A 21 -3.38 9.95 -4.64
C PHE A 21 -3.62 11.44 -4.91
N VAL A 22 -3.17 12.32 -4.02
CA VAL A 22 -3.29 13.78 -4.21
C VAL A 22 -2.57 14.22 -5.47
N VAL A 23 -1.33 13.76 -5.68
CA VAL A 23 -0.55 14.10 -6.88
C VAL A 23 -1.28 13.65 -8.16
N LEU A 24 -1.75 12.41 -8.21
CA LEU A 24 -2.45 11.89 -9.38
C LEU A 24 -3.79 12.58 -9.61
N ALA A 25 -4.54 12.88 -8.55
CA ALA A 25 -5.82 13.59 -8.66
C ALA A 25 -5.67 15.04 -9.17
N LEU A 26 -4.52 15.67 -8.90
CA LEU A 26 -4.19 17.00 -9.43
C LEU A 26 -3.68 16.96 -10.88
N LEU A 27 -2.98 15.89 -11.26
CA LEU A 27 -2.31 15.79 -12.56
C LEU A 27 -3.16 15.11 -13.65
N LEU A 28 -4.10 14.23 -13.29
CA LEU A 28 -4.81 13.37 -14.23
C LEU A 28 -6.32 13.63 -14.21
N PRO A 29 -6.98 13.59 -15.39
CA PRO A 29 -8.42 13.76 -15.47
C PRO A 29 -9.15 12.54 -14.89
N LYS A 30 -10.41 12.74 -14.48
CA LYS A 30 -11.25 11.65 -13.96
C LYS A 30 -11.34 10.45 -14.92
N SER A 31 -11.44 10.71 -16.23
CA SER A 31 -11.51 9.65 -17.26
C SER A 31 -10.32 8.70 -17.24
N PHE A 32 -9.11 9.18 -16.90
CA PHE A 32 -7.95 8.32 -16.75
C PHE A 32 -8.18 7.23 -15.70
N PHE A 33 -8.81 7.58 -14.57
CA PHE A 33 -9.10 6.62 -13.50
C PHE A 33 -10.25 5.68 -13.87
N GLU A 34 -11.18 6.11 -14.71
CA GLU A 34 -12.26 5.27 -15.22
C GLU A 34 -11.71 4.22 -16.20
N ASP A 35 -10.77 4.61 -17.07
CA ASP A 35 -10.18 3.73 -18.08
C ASP A 35 -9.06 2.83 -17.52
N TRP A 36 -8.21 3.39 -16.63
CA TRP A 36 -6.98 2.75 -16.14
C TRP A 36 -6.98 2.45 -14.64
N GLY A 37 -8.08 2.72 -13.92
CA GLY A 37 -8.16 2.53 -12.47
C GLY A 37 -7.76 1.13 -12.00
N MET A 38 -8.16 0.10 -12.77
CA MET A 38 -7.85 -1.30 -12.49
C MET A 38 -6.34 -1.60 -12.48
N PHE A 39 -5.53 -0.86 -13.24
CA PHE A 39 -4.07 -1.05 -13.30
C PHE A 39 -3.31 -0.01 -12.49
N SER A 40 -3.75 1.25 -12.53
CA SER A 40 -3.12 2.36 -11.85
C SER A 40 -3.20 2.24 -10.33
N GLY A 41 -4.30 1.72 -9.78
CA GLY A 41 -4.45 1.45 -8.35
C GLY A 41 -3.42 0.43 -7.82
N PRO A 42 -3.38 -0.81 -8.36
CA PRO A 42 -2.36 -1.78 -8.00
C PRO A 42 -0.94 -1.28 -8.22
N ALA A 43 -0.66 -0.62 -9.35
CA ALA A 43 0.66 -0.05 -9.62
C ALA A 43 1.09 0.99 -8.57
N ALA A 44 0.18 1.89 -8.19
CA ALA A 44 0.40 2.87 -7.12
C ALA A 44 0.69 2.19 -5.78
N MET A 45 -0.06 1.14 -5.43
CA MET A 45 0.18 0.36 -4.21
C MET A 45 1.53 -0.34 -4.22
N PHE A 46 1.95 -0.93 -5.34
CA PHE A 46 3.28 -1.52 -5.49
C PHE A 46 4.40 -0.47 -5.34
N LEU A 47 4.23 0.70 -5.95
CA LEU A 47 5.19 1.79 -5.83
C LEU A 47 5.30 2.29 -4.37
N CYS A 48 4.17 2.43 -3.68
CA CYS A 48 4.16 2.81 -2.26
C CYS A 48 4.75 1.73 -1.35
N ALA A 49 4.51 0.45 -1.65
CA ALA A 49 5.11 -0.66 -0.91
C ALA A 49 6.63 -0.73 -1.10
N PHE A 50 7.11 -0.50 -2.33
CA PHE A 50 8.53 -0.36 -2.63
C PHE A 50 9.14 0.82 -1.84
N GLY A 51 8.50 1.99 -1.90
CA GLY A 51 8.92 3.18 -1.15
C GLY A 51 8.99 2.92 0.35
N THR A 52 7.96 2.28 0.91
CA THR A 52 7.92 1.87 2.32
C THR A 52 9.08 0.95 2.68
N ALA A 53 9.37 -0.04 1.82
CA ALA A 53 10.49 -0.95 2.03
C ALA A 53 11.83 -0.21 2.05
N LYS A 54 12.02 0.75 1.15
CA LYS A 54 13.24 1.56 1.06
C LYS A 54 13.40 2.51 2.25
N ILE A 55 12.34 3.23 2.62
CA ILE A 55 12.34 4.18 3.74
C ILE A 55 12.63 3.49 5.06
N LEU A 56 12.03 2.31 5.27
CA LEU A 56 12.16 1.59 6.55
C LEU A 56 13.31 0.59 6.57
N GLY A 57 13.97 0.29 5.45
CA GLY A 57 15.04 -0.71 5.38
C GLY A 57 14.53 -2.16 5.43
N LEU A 58 13.32 -2.42 4.94
CA LEU A 58 12.71 -3.76 4.90
C LEU A 58 13.21 -4.56 3.68
N PRO A 59 13.11 -5.91 3.70
CA PRO A 59 13.41 -6.73 2.53
C PRO A 59 12.36 -6.53 1.42
N VAL A 60 12.78 -5.87 0.33
CA VAL A 60 11.90 -5.44 -0.77
C VAL A 60 11.01 -6.56 -1.28
N GLY A 61 11.56 -7.73 -1.63
CA GLY A 61 10.78 -8.84 -2.19
C GLY A 61 9.64 -9.31 -1.27
N ARG A 62 9.90 -9.43 0.03
CA ARG A 62 8.87 -9.80 1.01
C ARG A 62 7.86 -8.69 1.23
N THR A 63 8.30 -7.42 1.22
CA THR A 63 7.38 -6.28 1.36
C THR A 63 6.45 -6.18 0.15
N LEU A 64 6.94 -6.39 -1.06
CA LEU A 64 6.10 -6.43 -2.28
C LEU A 64 5.13 -7.61 -2.26
N LEU A 65 5.55 -8.79 -1.80
CA LEU A 65 4.60 -9.90 -1.58
C LEU A 65 3.49 -9.51 -0.58
N GLY A 66 3.83 -8.71 0.42
CA GLY A 66 2.87 -8.16 1.37
C GLY A 66 1.78 -7.32 0.74
N VAL A 67 2.10 -6.54 -0.31
CA VAL A 67 1.08 -5.75 -1.01
C VAL A 67 0.15 -6.62 -1.86
N VAL A 68 0.66 -7.72 -2.41
CA VAL A 68 -0.17 -8.73 -3.11
C VAL A 68 -1.16 -9.36 -2.13
N VAL A 69 -0.67 -9.80 -0.97
CA VAL A 69 -1.52 -10.39 0.08
C VAL A 69 -2.55 -9.38 0.59
N ALA A 70 -2.15 -8.12 0.79
CA ALA A 70 -3.04 -7.04 1.20
C ALA A 70 -4.10 -6.67 0.14
N GLY A 71 -3.79 -6.88 -1.14
CA GLY A 71 -4.73 -6.67 -2.24
C GLY A 71 -5.94 -7.60 -2.18
N ILE A 72 -5.80 -8.82 -1.63
CA ILE A 72 -6.89 -9.81 -1.54
C ILE A 72 -8.06 -9.28 -0.70
N PRO A 73 -7.89 -8.90 0.58
CA PRO A 73 -8.98 -8.30 1.35
C PRO A 73 -9.34 -6.90 0.84
N GLY A 74 -8.37 -6.13 0.32
CA GLY A 74 -8.63 -4.82 -0.28
C GLY A 74 -9.59 -4.86 -1.47
N LEU A 75 -9.57 -5.95 -2.24
CA LEU A 75 -10.44 -6.17 -3.40
C LEU A 75 -11.93 -6.14 -3.01
N ILE A 76 -12.27 -6.50 -1.77
CA ILE A 76 -13.64 -6.39 -1.25
C ILE A 76 -14.14 -4.94 -1.35
N GLY A 77 -13.30 -3.95 -1.04
CA GLY A 77 -13.67 -2.54 -1.14
C GLY A 77 -13.82 -2.05 -2.58
N VAL A 78 -13.05 -2.62 -3.52
CA VAL A 78 -13.22 -2.34 -4.95
C VAL A 78 -14.54 -2.92 -5.45
N LEU A 79 -14.81 -4.20 -5.16
CA LEU A 79 -16.01 -4.91 -5.62
C LEU A 79 -17.31 -4.36 -5.01
N SER A 80 -17.24 -3.77 -3.81
CA SER A 80 -18.39 -3.13 -3.14
C SER A 80 -18.54 -1.64 -3.44
N GLY A 81 -17.63 -1.04 -4.22
CA GLY A 81 -17.58 0.41 -4.47
C GLY A 81 -17.01 1.23 -3.31
N ALA A 82 -16.78 0.63 -2.14
CA ALA A 82 -16.17 1.25 -0.96
C ALA A 82 -14.62 1.34 -1.06
N HIS A 83 -14.12 1.99 -2.11
CA HIS A 83 -12.70 2.06 -2.45
C HIS A 83 -11.82 2.58 -1.30
N ALA A 84 -12.30 3.59 -0.57
CA ALA A 84 -11.60 4.12 0.60
C ALA A 84 -11.44 3.06 1.70
N ALA A 85 -12.52 2.34 2.04
CA ALA A 85 -12.49 1.28 3.04
C ALA A 85 -11.58 0.10 2.61
N GLY A 86 -11.64 -0.30 1.34
CA GLY A 86 -10.75 -1.30 0.77
C GLY A 86 -9.28 -0.91 0.86
N THR A 87 -8.96 0.36 0.60
CA THR A 87 -7.59 0.89 0.72
C THR A 87 -7.10 0.83 2.16
N ILE A 88 -7.92 1.25 3.13
CA ILE A 88 -7.58 1.16 4.56
C ILE A 88 -7.36 -0.30 4.96
N LEU A 89 -8.23 -1.21 4.53
CA LEU A 89 -8.10 -2.63 4.82
C LEU A 89 -6.79 -3.19 4.26
N ALA A 90 -6.46 -2.87 3.00
CA ALA A 90 -5.19 -3.26 2.39
C ALA A 90 -3.98 -2.70 3.16
N VAL A 91 -4.00 -1.41 3.54
CA VAL A 91 -2.92 -0.80 4.33
C VAL A 91 -2.74 -1.50 5.67
N VAL A 92 -3.83 -1.84 6.37
CA VAL A 92 -3.78 -2.57 7.65
C VAL A 92 -3.23 -3.97 7.45
N THR A 93 -3.69 -4.73 6.44
CA THR A 93 -3.17 -6.06 6.14
C THR A 93 -1.68 -6.01 5.78
N PHE A 94 -1.27 -5.02 4.98
CA PHE A 94 0.13 -4.79 4.62
C PHE A 94 0.99 -4.48 5.86
N ALA A 95 0.50 -3.64 6.76
CA ALA A 95 1.17 -3.32 8.01
C ALA A 95 1.40 -4.56 8.88
N ILE A 96 0.35 -5.37 9.06
CA ILE A 96 0.40 -6.63 9.80
C ILE A 96 1.41 -7.59 9.16
N TRP A 97 1.37 -7.75 7.83
CA TRP A 97 2.32 -8.58 7.09
C TRP A 97 3.78 -8.18 7.34
N CYS A 98 4.07 -6.87 7.30
CA CYS A 98 5.40 -6.34 7.59
C CYS A 98 5.81 -6.59 9.05
N GLY A 99 4.87 -6.52 9.99
CA GLY A 99 5.10 -6.85 11.40
C GLY A 99 5.45 -8.31 11.68
N PHE A 100 5.02 -9.25 10.83
CA PHE A 100 5.44 -10.66 10.89
C PHE A 100 6.77 -10.93 10.17
N GLY A 101 7.38 -9.91 9.58
CA GLY A 101 8.63 -10.02 8.84
C GLY A 101 9.89 -9.94 9.69
N PRO A 102 11.05 -10.15 9.05
CA PRO A 102 12.32 -9.85 9.67
C PRO A 102 12.39 -8.36 10.01
N GLU A 103 13.17 -8.04 11.03
CA GLU A 103 13.37 -6.66 11.43
C GLU A 103 14.02 -5.85 10.30
N PRO A 104 13.67 -4.55 10.18
CA PRO A 104 14.33 -3.70 9.21
C PRO A 104 15.83 -3.67 9.48
N ARG A 105 16.63 -3.68 8.41
CA ARG A 105 18.08 -3.58 8.54
C ARG A 105 18.39 -2.25 9.24
N ARG A 106 19.12 -2.32 10.35
CA ARG A 106 19.70 -1.11 10.95
C ARG A 106 20.64 -0.50 9.92
N ALA A 107 20.35 0.72 9.50
CA ALA A 107 21.33 1.57 8.84
C ALA A 107 22.38 2.02 9.87
#